data_AF-A0A2G2V0M6-F1
#
_entry.id   AF-A0A2G2V0M6-F1
#
_cell.length_a   1.000
_cell.length_b   1.000
_cell.length_c   1.000
_cell.angle_alpha   90.00
_cell.angle_beta   90.00
_cell.angle_gamma   90.00
#
_symmetry.space_group_name_H-M   'P 1'
#
loop_
_entity.id
_entity.type
_entity.pdbx_description
1 polymer ?
#
loop_
_entity_poly.entity_id
_entity_poly.type
_entity_poly.pdbx_seq_one_letter_code
_entity_poly.pdbx_strand_id
1 'polypeptide(L)'
;MIADILGVDVISQTIARNVLVGSYCYLSNIGGLVHPDTSVEDVKEISDLLNGFPLAAGTVNRGSNVIAAGLTINNWTAFCGSDTTTIELAVIDSIFGLRDAQSMAVDL
;
A
#
# COMPACT_ATOMS: atom_id res chain seq x y z
N MET A 1 -17.63 -5.49 16.21
CA MET A 1 -16.42 -6.17 16.76
C MET A 1 -15.13 -5.62 16.17
N ILE A 2 -14.88 -5.71 14.85
CA ILE A 2 -13.60 -5.18 14.28
C ILE A 2 -13.49 -3.66 14.46
N ALA A 3 -14.53 -2.92 14.04
CA ALA A 3 -14.58 -1.46 14.23
C ALA A 3 -14.41 -1.06 15.70
N ASP A 4 -15.13 -1.73 16.61
CA ASP A 4 -15.11 -1.40 18.04
C ASP A 4 -13.76 -1.67 18.71
N ILE A 5 -13.08 -2.76 18.34
CA ILE A 5 -11.81 -3.15 18.95
C ILE A 5 -10.64 -2.33 18.41
N LEU A 6 -10.62 -2.06 17.11
CA LEU A 6 -9.55 -1.30 16.47
C LEU A 6 -9.78 0.21 16.51
N GLY A 7 -11.01 0.68 16.78
CA GLY A 7 -11.36 2.09 16.79
C GLY A 7 -11.26 2.73 15.40
N VAL A 8 -11.59 1.98 14.35
CA VAL A 8 -11.50 2.42 12.95
C VAL A 8 -12.82 2.28 12.22
N ASP A 9 -13.03 3.14 11.23
CA ASP A 9 -14.13 3.00 10.28
C ASP A 9 -13.91 1.80 9.36
N VAL A 10 -14.97 1.03 9.13
CA VAL A 10 -14.90 -0.19 8.31
C VAL A 10 -15.75 -0.01 7.06
N ILE A 11 -15.10 -0.19 5.90
CA ILE A 11 -15.71 -0.15 4.59
C ILE A 11 -15.53 -1.52 3.93
N SER A 12 -16.61 -2.11 3.44
CA SER A 12 -16.56 -3.37 2.70
C SER A 12 -16.32 -3.07 1.23
N GLN A 13 -15.17 -3.50 0.70
CA GLN A 13 -14.80 -3.31 -0.69
C GLN A 13 -14.00 -4.50 -1.23
N THR A 14 -13.85 -4.58 -2.56
CA THR A 14 -12.98 -5.57 -3.22
C THR A 14 -11.81 -4.88 -3.93
N ILE A 15 -10.67 -5.56 -4.06
CA ILE A 15 -9.48 -5.02 -4.75
C ILE A 15 -9.24 -5.85 -6.01
N ALA A 16 -9.31 -5.23 -7.19
CA ALA A 16 -9.24 -5.93 -8.48
C ALA A 16 -10.20 -7.14 -8.56
N ARG A 17 -11.44 -6.98 -8.05
CA ARG A 17 -12.47 -8.04 -7.93
C ARG A 17 -12.09 -9.21 -7.02
N ASN A 18 -11.04 -9.09 -6.21
CA ASN A 18 -10.68 -10.07 -5.20
C ASN A 18 -11.27 -9.70 -3.82
N VAL A 19 -11.77 -10.72 -3.12
CA VAL A 19 -12.32 -10.60 -1.76
C VAL A 19 -11.23 -10.57 -0.67
N LEU A 20 -10.01 -11.03 -0.99
CA LEU A 20 -8.88 -11.09 -0.05
C LEU A 20 -8.13 -9.75 -0.04
N VAL A 21 -8.80 -8.69 0.42
CA VAL A 21 -8.25 -7.33 0.38
C VAL A 21 -6.91 -7.20 1.11
N GLY A 22 -6.73 -7.93 2.23
CA GLY A 22 -5.49 -7.93 2.99
C GLY A 22 -4.31 -8.66 2.33
N SER A 23 -4.53 -9.41 1.25
CA SER A 23 -3.46 -10.04 0.46
C SER A 23 -3.04 -9.16 -0.72
N TYR A 24 -4.01 -8.46 -1.32
CA TYR A 24 -3.87 -7.73 -2.58
C TYR A 24 -3.75 -6.22 -2.42
N CYS A 25 -3.74 -5.73 -1.19
CA CYS A 25 -3.55 -4.32 -0.85
C CYS A 25 -2.71 -4.22 0.41
N TYR A 26 -1.88 -3.17 0.49
CA TYR A 26 -1.20 -2.79 1.72
C TYR A 26 -1.33 -1.28 1.93
N LEU A 27 -1.76 -0.88 3.13
CA LEU A 27 -2.02 0.51 3.50
C LEU A 27 -1.12 0.93 4.67
N SER A 28 -0.76 2.21 4.69
CA SER A 28 -0.18 2.91 5.85
C SER A 28 -1.06 4.11 6.21
N ASN A 29 -0.61 5.00 7.10
CA ASN A 29 -1.32 6.27 7.33
C ASN A 29 -0.96 7.34 6.28
N ILE A 30 0.00 7.08 5.39
CA ILE A 30 0.50 8.05 4.41
C ILE A 30 -0.05 7.77 3.00
N GLY A 31 0.01 6.50 2.59
CA GLY A 31 -0.47 6.04 1.29
C GLY A 31 -0.63 4.53 1.25
N GLY A 32 -1.01 4.01 0.08
CA GLY A 32 -1.30 2.59 -0.10
C GLY A 32 -0.97 2.06 -1.48
N LEU A 33 -0.66 0.78 -1.55
CA LEU A 33 -0.36 0.04 -2.78
C LEU A 33 -1.41 -1.06 -2.98
N VAL A 34 -2.05 -1.07 -4.14
CA VAL A 34 -3.07 -2.04 -4.53
C VAL A 34 -2.58 -2.94 -5.67
N HIS A 35 -3.31 -4.03 -5.90
CA HIS A 35 -3.11 -4.97 -7.01
C HIS A 35 -2.92 -4.24 -8.35
N PRO A 36 -1.97 -4.67 -9.21
CA PRO A 36 -1.63 -3.97 -10.44
C PRO A 36 -2.79 -3.88 -11.45
N ASP A 37 -3.65 -4.90 -11.51
CA ASP A 37 -4.82 -4.92 -12.40
C ASP A 37 -6.04 -4.17 -11.86
N THR A 38 -5.89 -3.40 -10.79
CA THR A 38 -6.97 -2.51 -10.31
C THR A 38 -7.15 -1.38 -11.31
N SER A 39 -8.37 -1.18 -11.81
CA SER A 39 -8.63 -0.13 -12.80
C SER A 39 -8.40 1.26 -12.21
N VAL A 40 -8.09 2.25 -13.04
CA VAL A 40 -7.86 3.64 -12.57
C VAL A 40 -9.14 4.19 -11.93
N GLU A 41 -10.29 3.80 -12.46
CA GLU A 41 -11.61 4.12 -11.92
C GLU A 41 -11.79 3.52 -10.52
N ASP A 42 -11.47 2.24 -10.33
CA ASP A 42 -11.57 1.56 -9.03
C ASP A 42 -10.60 2.16 -8.01
N VAL A 43 -9.36 2.47 -8.42
CA VAL A 43 -8.36 3.14 -7.54
C VAL A 43 -8.91 4.47 -7.05
N LYS A 44 -9.52 5.25 -7.94
CA LYS A 44 -10.12 6.54 -7.60
C LYS A 44 -11.32 6.37 -6.68
N GLU A 45 -12.21 5.43 -6.96
CA GLU A 45 -13.36 5.13 -6.10
C GLU A 45 -12.90 4.76 -4.68
N ILE A 46 -11.91 3.88 -4.55
CA ILE A 46 -11.36 3.48 -3.24
C ILE A 46 -10.69 4.67 -2.55
N SER A 47 -9.94 5.49 -3.29
CA SER A 47 -9.32 6.71 -2.75
C SER A 47 -10.37 7.68 -2.20
N ASP A 48 -11.45 7.91 -2.94
CA ASP A 48 -12.56 8.79 -2.53
C ASP A 48 -13.29 8.24 -1.29
N LEU A 49 -13.50 6.92 -1.22
CA LEU A 49 -14.04 6.24 -0.03
C LEU A 49 -13.15 6.39 1.20
N LEU A 50 -11.83 6.48 1.00
CA LEU A 50 -10.83 6.72 2.05
C LEU A 50 -10.49 8.21 2.21
N ASN A 51 -11.43 9.11 1.91
CA ASN A 51 -11.28 10.56 2.07
C ASN A 51 -10.13 11.19 1.26
N GLY A 52 -9.90 10.70 0.03
CA GLY A 52 -8.86 11.20 -0.86
C GLY A 52 -7.47 10.65 -0.54
N PHE A 53 -7.40 9.51 0.13
CA PHE A 53 -6.16 8.84 0.50
C PHE A 53 -5.36 8.40 -0.75
N PRO A 54 -4.04 8.65 -0.82
CA PRO A 54 -3.28 8.37 -2.03
C PRO A 54 -3.04 6.87 -2.19
N LEU A 55 -3.43 6.36 -3.36
CA LEU A 55 -3.28 4.96 -3.75
C LEU A 55 -2.54 4.85 -5.08
N ALA A 56 -1.70 3.84 -5.19
CA ALA A 56 -1.06 3.44 -6.44
C ALA A 56 -1.30 1.96 -6.72
N ALA A 57 -1.38 1.58 -7.99
CA ALA A 57 -1.36 0.19 -8.41
C ALA A 57 0.08 -0.21 -8.75
N GLY A 58 0.53 -1.38 -8.31
CA GLY A 58 1.89 -1.84 -8.58
C GLY A 58 2.14 -3.27 -8.17
N THR A 59 3.40 -3.69 -8.24
CA THR A 59 3.85 -5.05 -7.92
C THR A 59 4.99 -5.03 -6.91
N VAL A 60 5.28 -6.20 -6.34
CA VAL A 60 6.43 -6.45 -5.47
C VAL A 60 7.15 -7.71 -5.93
N ASN A 61 8.39 -7.94 -5.50
CA ASN A 61 9.12 -9.19 -5.82
C ASN A 61 9.13 -9.57 -7.30
N ARG A 62 9.48 -8.62 -8.19
CA ARG A 62 9.60 -8.86 -9.64
C ARG A 62 8.27 -9.27 -10.29
N GLY A 63 7.23 -8.47 -10.06
CA GLY A 63 5.93 -8.64 -10.72
C GLY A 63 4.91 -9.46 -9.94
N SER A 64 5.17 -9.80 -8.68
CA SER A 64 4.15 -10.42 -7.83
C SER A 64 3.02 -9.43 -7.56
N ASN A 65 1.79 -9.92 -7.73
CA ASN A 65 0.56 -9.17 -7.48
C ASN A 65 0.01 -9.37 -6.05
N VAL A 66 0.63 -10.26 -5.26
CA VAL A 66 0.25 -10.51 -3.85
C VAL A 66 1.02 -9.54 -2.95
N ILE A 67 0.57 -8.29 -2.93
CA ILE A 67 1.28 -7.15 -2.34
C ILE A 67 1.68 -7.42 -0.88
N ALA A 68 0.73 -7.80 -0.04
CA ALA A 68 0.97 -7.94 1.40
C ALA A 68 1.82 -9.16 1.78
N ALA A 69 1.99 -10.13 0.87
CA ALA A 69 2.91 -11.24 1.11
C ALA A 69 4.38 -10.83 0.87
N GLY A 70 4.60 -9.79 0.05
CA GLY A 70 5.94 -9.35 -0.34
C GLY A 70 6.39 -8.03 0.28
N LEU A 71 5.51 -7.35 1.02
CA LEU A 71 5.75 -6.02 1.58
C LEU A 71 5.06 -5.88 2.95
N THR A 72 5.79 -5.34 3.92
CA THR A 72 5.22 -4.80 5.15
C THR A 72 5.78 -3.41 5.40
N ILE A 73 4.94 -2.46 5.79
CA ILE A 73 5.33 -1.06 5.87
C ILE A 73 4.58 -0.34 7.00
N ASN A 74 5.24 0.62 7.61
CA ASN A 74 4.63 1.60 8.49
C ASN A 74 4.95 3.02 8.00
N ASN A 75 4.71 4.02 8.83
CA ASN A 75 4.84 5.42 8.44
C ASN A 75 6.30 5.89 8.19
N TRP A 76 7.32 5.06 8.46
CA TRP A 76 8.73 5.46 8.33
C TRP A 76 9.67 4.38 7.80
N THR A 77 9.21 3.12 7.65
CA THR A 77 10.05 2.03 7.15
C THR A 77 9.24 0.98 6.42
N ALA A 78 9.84 0.40 5.38
CA ALA A 78 9.29 -0.70 4.59
C ALA A 78 10.28 -1.87 4.54
N PHE A 79 9.75 -3.07 4.66
CA PHE A 79 10.46 -4.31 4.40
C PHE A 79 9.79 -5.01 3.24
N CYS A 80 10.56 -5.34 2.20
CA CYS A 80 10.10 -6.10 1.05
C CYS A 80 11.01 -7.28 0.75
N GLY A 81 10.55 -8.22 -0.05
CA GLY A 81 11.39 -9.34 -0.48
C GLY A 81 12.56 -8.88 -1.37
N SER A 82 13.65 -9.64 -1.34
CA SER A 82 14.92 -9.32 -2.00
C SER A 82 14.83 -9.21 -3.52
N ASP A 83 13.81 -9.83 -4.11
CA ASP A 83 13.60 -9.81 -5.56
C ASP A 83 12.85 -8.56 -6.04
N THR A 84 12.42 -7.69 -5.13
CA THR A 84 11.75 -6.43 -5.47
C THR A 84 12.70 -5.52 -6.24
N THR A 85 12.27 -5.10 -7.43
CA THR A 85 13.09 -4.34 -8.37
C THR A 85 13.22 -2.87 -7.96
N THR A 86 14.24 -2.18 -8.48
CA THR A 86 14.43 -0.73 -8.24
C THR A 86 13.23 0.12 -8.66
N ILE A 87 12.48 -0.30 -9.68
CA ILE A 87 11.28 0.42 -10.14
C ILE A 87 10.13 0.21 -9.15
N GLU A 88 9.91 -1.03 -8.68
CA GLU A 88 8.92 -1.33 -7.64
C GLU A 88 9.24 -0.57 -6.34
N LEU A 89 10.51 -0.56 -5.92
CA LEU A 89 10.98 0.23 -4.77
C LEU A 89 10.71 1.73 -4.96
N ALA A 90 10.98 2.29 -6.13
CA ALA A 90 10.72 3.71 -6.40
C ALA A 90 9.23 4.08 -6.27
N VAL A 91 8.33 3.18 -6.68
CA VAL A 91 6.88 3.37 -6.50
C VAL A 91 6.50 3.30 -5.02
N ILE A 92 7.01 2.31 -4.29
CA ILE A 92 6.78 2.15 -2.84
C ILE A 92 7.27 3.39 -2.09
N ASP A 93 8.51 3.81 -2.31
CA ASP A 93 9.11 4.98 -1.67
C ASP A 93 8.30 6.25 -1.92
N SER A 94 7.77 6.41 -3.14
CA SER A 94 6.98 7.57 -3.54
C SER A 94 5.59 7.57 -2.91
N ILE A 95 4.84 6.46 -2.97
CA ILE A 95 3.45 6.43 -2.50
C ILE A 95 3.35 6.45 -0.98
N PHE A 96 4.36 5.91 -0.30
CA PHE A 96 4.40 5.83 1.16
C PHE A 96 5.26 6.92 1.82
N GLY A 97 5.86 7.83 1.05
CA GLY A 97 6.58 9.00 1.58
C GLY A 97 7.85 8.68 2.37
N LEU A 98 8.55 7.60 2.05
CA LEU A 98 9.69 7.11 2.86
C LEU A 98 10.99 7.91 2.65
N ARG A 99 11.11 8.62 1.52
CA ARG A 99 12.35 9.32 1.15
C ARG A 99 12.67 10.49 2.08
N ASP A 100 11.65 11.12 2.67
CA ASP A 100 11.83 12.20 3.65
C ASP A 100 12.13 11.66 5.07
N ALA A 101 11.82 10.40 5.35
CA ALA A 101 12.15 9.77 6.64
C ALA A 101 13.62 9.34 6.72
N GLN A 102 14.24 8.98 5.58
CA GLN A 102 15.61 8.49 5.55
C GLN A 102 16.66 9.60 5.70
N SER A 103 16.35 10.84 5.30
CA SER A 103 17.21 12.00 5.58
C SER A 103 17.32 12.31 7.08
N MET A 104 16.29 12.01 7.88
CA MET A 104 16.33 12.23 9.34
C MET A 104 17.17 11.21 10.11
N ALA A 105 17.43 10.04 9.55
CA ALA A 105 18.19 8.97 10.21
C ALA A 105 19.71 9.12 10.08
N VAL A 106 20.20 9.98 9.18
CA VAL A 106 21.64 10.18 8.93
C VAL A 106 22.22 11.33 9.77
N ASP A 107 21.38 12.14 10.41
CA ASP A 107 21.76 13.32 11.19
C ASP A 107 21.85 13.05 12.73
N LEU A 108 22.05 11.79 13.14
CA LEU A 108 22.24 11.38 14.55
C LEU A 108 23.62 10.78 14.80
#